data_AF-A0A2J8MEE3-F1
#
_entry.id   AF-A0A2J8MEE3-F1
#
_cell.length_a   1.000
_cell.length_b   1.000
_cell.length_c   1.000
_cell.angle_alpha   90.00
_cell.angle_beta   90.00
_cell.angle_gamma   90.00
#
_symmetry.space_group_name_H-M   'P 1'
#
loop_
_entity.id
_entity.type
_entity.pdbx_description
1 polymer ?
#
loop_
_entity_poly.entity_id
_entity_poly.type
_entity_poly.pdbx_seq_one_letter_code
_entity_poly.pdbx_strand_id
1 'polypeptide(L)'
;MASLMSAFTLVQQEIYQWCGSSCNKYERLKANQVATGIRYNERKGRSELIVVEEGSEPSELIKVLGEKPELPDGGDDDDIIADISNRKMAKLYMVSDASGSMRVTVVA
;
A
#
# COMPACT_ATOMS: atom_id res chain seq x y z
N MET A 1 5.49 3.52 -8.76
CA MET A 1 5.02 4.69 -7.97
C MET A 1 3.68 5.24 -8.47
N ALA A 2 3.30 5.07 -9.75
CA ALA A 2 2.02 5.57 -10.29
C ALA A 2 0.75 4.90 -9.70
N SER A 3 0.81 3.63 -9.28
CA SER A 3 -0.35 2.91 -8.68
C SER A 3 -0.64 3.25 -7.22
N LEU A 4 0.14 4.12 -6.58
CA LEU A 4 -0.06 4.49 -5.16
C LEU A 4 -1.04 5.66 -4.99
N MET A 5 -1.65 6.18 -6.06
CA MET A 5 -2.59 7.30 -5.99
C MET A 5 -4.03 6.89 -5.70
N SER A 6 -4.39 5.62 -5.86
CA SER A 6 -5.78 5.15 -5.77
C SER A 6 -6.16 4.62 -4.39
N ALA A 7 -5.23 4.06 -3.61
CA ALA A 7 -5.47 3.73 -2.21
C ALA A 7 -4.19 3.71 -1.38
N PHE A 8 -4.22 4.32 -0.20
CA PHE A 8 -3.07 4.34 0.72
C PHE A 8 -3.47 3.95 2.14
N THR A 9 -2.50 3.42 2.89
CA THR A 9 -2.68 3.06 4.30
C THR A 9 -1.86 4.00 5.17
N LEU A 10 -2.50 4.82 6.00
CA LEU A 10 -1.83 5.63 7.00
C LEU A 10 -1.85 4.91 8.35
N VAL A 11 -0.70 4.89 9.00
CA VAL A 11 -0.43 4.02 10.14
C VAL A 11 -0.07 4.85 11.38
N GLN A 12 -1.00 4.97 12.33
CA GLN A 12 -0.78 5.62 13.64
C GLN A 12 -1.25 4.73 14.80
N GLN A 13 -2.08 5.27 15.72
CA GLN A 13 -2.82 4.50 16.71
C GLN A 13 -3.98 3.73 16.03
N GLU A 14 -4.59 4.33 15.02
CA GLU A 14 -5.55 3.72 14.10
C GLU A 14 -4.89 3.51 12.72
N ILE A 15 -5.51 2.65 11.92
CA ILE A 15 -5.09 2.36 10.55
C ILE A 15 -6.17 2.90 9.61
N TYR A 16 -5.81 3.87 8.77
CA TYR A 16 -6.72 4.45 7.79
C TYR A 16 -6.44 3.87 6.41
N GLN A 17 -7.40 3.16 5.82
CA GLN A 17 -7.39 2.76 4.41
C GLN A 17 -8.15 3.81 3.61
N TRP A 18 -7.45 4.72 2.95
CA TRP A 18 -8.08 5.69 2.06
C TRP A 18 -8.25 5.11 0.66
N CYS A 19 -9.42 5.28 0.05
CA CYS A 19 -9.75 4.85 -1.32
C CYS A 19 -10.19 6.06 -2.16
N GLY A 20 -9.47 6.31 -3.25
CA GLY A 20 -9.79 7.32 -4.24
C GLY A 20 -11.07 7.00 -5.02
N SER A 21 -11.64 8.04 -5.62
CA SER A 21 -12.84 7.96 -6.46
C SER A 21 -12.66 7.06 -7.69
N SER A 22 -11.46 7.05 -8.28
CA SER A 22 -11.06 6.17 -9.39
C SER A 22 -10.57 4.78 -8.95
N CYS A 23 -10.53 4.50 -7.64
CA CYS A 23 -9.94 3.27 -7.12
C CYS A 23 -10.74 2.02 -7.53
N ASN A 24 -10.08 1.10 -8.23
CA ASN A 24 -10.70 -0.10 -8.75
C ASN A 24 -10.86 -1.19 -7.67
N LYS A 25 -11.66 -2.24 -7.95
CA LYS A 25 -11.93 -3.31 -6.98
C LYS A 25 -10.67 -4.08 -6.55
N TYR A 26 -9.69 -4.21 -7.43
CA TYR A 26 -8.45 -4.94 -7.15
C TYR A 26 -7.55 -4.16 -6.19
N GLU A 27 -7.40 -2.86 -6.43
CA GLU A 27 -6.65 -1.94 -5.58
C GLU A 27 -7.25 -1.86 -4.18
N ARG A 28 -8.59 -1.72 -4.09
CA ARG A 28 -9.31 -1.77 -2.80
C ARG A 28 -9.03 -3.05 -2.03
N LEU A 29 -9.04 -4.19 -2.71
CA LEU A 29 -8.73 -5.49 -2.10
C LEU A 29 -7.28 -5.55 -1.62
N LYS A 30 -6.33 -5.05 -2.42
CA LYS A 30 -4.90 -5.04 -2.06
C LYS A 30 -4.61 -4.12 -0.89
N ALA A 31 -5.16 -2.91 -0.89
CA ALA A 31 -5.07 -1.98 0.23
C ALA A 31 -5.64 -2.61 1.52
N ASN A 32 -6.79 -3.29 1.43
CA ASN A 32 -7.39 -3.98 2.57
C ASN A 32 -6.52 -5.15 3.07
N GLN A 33 -5.90 -5.93 2.18
CA GLN A 33 -4.97 -7.00 2.57
C GLN A 33 -3.77 -6.46 3.35
N VAL A 34 -3.18 -5.36 2.88
CA VAL A 34 -2.06 -4.70 3.55
C VAL A 34 -2.50 -4.15 4.91
N ALA A 35 -3.60 -3.41 4.97
CA ALA A 35 -4.09 -2.82 6.21
C ALA A 35 -4.49 -3.87 7.26
N THR A 36 -5.11 -4.96 6.83
CA THR A 36 -5.43 -6.13 7.66
C THR A 36 -4.15 -6.81 8.17
N GLY A 37 -3.14 -6.98 7.30
CA GLY A 37 -1.84 -7.51 7.69
C GLY A 37 -1.18 -6.68 8.78
N ILE A 38 -1.14 -5.36 8.62
CA ILE A 38 -0.60 -4.42 9.63
C ILE A 38 -1.38 -4.54 10.94
N ARG A 39 -2.73 -4.57 10.88
CA ARG A 39 -3.58 -4.67 12.06
C ARG A 39 -3.28 -5.93 12.87
N TYR A 40 -3.27 -7.09 12.22
CA TYR A 40 -3.21 -8.38 12.92
C TYR A 40 -1.78 -8.87 13.17
N ASN A 41 -0.87 -8.72 12.20
CA ASN A 41 0.48 -9.26 12.33
C ASN A 41 1.41 -8.32 13.09
N GLU A 42 1.36 -7.03 12.80
CA GLU A 42 2.27 -6.05 13.43
C GLU A 42 1.70 -5.54 14.76
N ARG A 43 0.40 -5.24 14.79
CA ARG A 43 -0.26 -4.64 15.97
C ARG A 43 -1.06 -5.62 16.82
N LYS A 44 -1.04 -6.91 16.50
CA LYS A 44 -1.73 -7.97 17.27
C LYS A 44 -3.23 -7.69 17.47
N GLY A 45 -3.87 -7.04 16.50
CA GLY A 45 -5.29 -6.71 16.51
C GLY A 45 -5.70 -5.50 17.35
N ARG A 46 -4.75 -4.77 17.95
CA ARG A 46 -5.03 -3.68 18.91
C ARG A 46 -5.35 -2.33 18.28
N SER A 47 -5.16 -2.20 16.97
CA SER A 47 -5.57 -1.00 16.23
C SER A 47 -6.84 -1.25 15.46
N GLU A 48 -7.65 -0.20 15.37
CA GLU A 48 -8.82 -0.15 14.51
C GLU A 48 -8.42 0.07 13.05
N LEU A 49 -9.16 -0.54 12.13
CA LEU A 49 -9.03 -0.30 10.70
C LEU A 49 -10.25 0.50 10.24
N ILE A 50 -10.01 1.70 9.72
CA ILE A 50 -11.03 2.64 9.25
C ILE A 50 -10.87 2.78 7.74
N VAL A 51 -11.91 2.43 6.98
CA VAL A 51 -11.96 2.66 5.53
C VAL A 51 -12.52 4.05 5.27
N VAL A 52 -11.80 4.85 4.49
CA VAL A 52 -12.11 6.23 4.17
C VAL A 52 -12.25 6.35 2.66
N GLU A 53 -13.36 6.90 2.19
CA GLU A 53 -13.55 7.25 0.78
C GLU A 53 -13.08 8.68 0.54
N GLU A 54 -12.61 8.94 -0.68
CA GLU A 54 -12.31 10.28 -1.17
C GLU A 54 -13.44 11.28 -0.87
N GLY A 55 -13.09 12.40 -0.22
CA GLY A 55 -14.02 13.46 0.17
C GLY A 55 -14.74 13.21 1.50
N SER A 56 -14.53 12.06 2.13
CA SER A 56 -15.07 11.71 3.46
C SER A 56 -13.96 11.59 4.51
N GLU A 57 -12.85 12.30 4.33
CA GLU A 57 -11.70 12.23 5.22
C GLU A 57 -12.04 12.76 6.64
N PRO A 58 -11.82 11.97 7.70
CA PRO A 58 -12.07 12.44 9.06
C PRO A 58 -11.07 13.53 9.47
N SER A 59 -11.45 14.34 10.47
CA SER A 59 -10.63 15.49 10.90
C SER A 59 -9.23 15.06 11.36
N GLU A 60 -9.12 13.89 11.94
CA GLU A 60 -7.91 13.22 12.40
C GLU A 60 -6.95 12.97 11.25
N LEU A 61 -7.49 12.51 10.10
CA LEU A 61 -6.71 12.27 8.90
C LEU A 61 -6.24 13.58 8.27
N ILE A 62 -7.11 14.59 8.20
CA ILE A 62 -6.80 15.93 7.68
C ILE A 62 -5.75 16.63 8.55
N LYS A 63 -5.80 16.48 9.88
CA LYS A 63 -4.79 17.05 10.79
C LYS A 63 -3.38 16.53 10.51
N VAL A 64 -3.26 15.30 10.02
CA VAL A 64 -1.96 14.65 9.76
C VAL A 64 -1.47 14.94 8.35
N LEU A 65 -2.35 14.83 7.35
CA LEU A 65 -1.99 15.00 5.94
C LEU A 65 -2.02 16.46 5.48
N GLY A 66 -2.70 17.33 6.23
CA GLY A 66 -3.04 18.68 5.82
C GLY A 66 -4.36 18.75 5.04
N GLU A 67 -4.69 19.96 4.58
CA GLU A 67 -5.84 20.15 3.70
C GLU A 67 -5.65 19.37 2.40
N LYS A 68 -6.72 18.72 1.97
CA LYS A 68 -6.72 17.90 0.76
C LYS A 68 -6.54 18.80 -0.48
N PRO A 69 -5.48 18.62 -1.28
CA PRO A 69 -5.36 19.28 -2.58
C PRO A 69 -6.28 18.61 -3.62
N GLU A 70 -6.45 19.24 -4.77
CA GLU A 70 -7.01 18.54 -5.93
C GLU A 70 -6.07 17.40 -6.33
N LEU A 71 -6.61 16.18 -6.34
CA LEU A 71 -5.88 14.99 -6.78
C LEU A 71 -6.12 14.80 -8.28
N PRO A 72 -5.09 14.42 -9.05
CA PRO A 72 -5.25 14.13 -10.46
C PRO A 72 -6.11 12.88 -10.66
N ASP A 73 -6.96 12.88 -11.69
CA ASP A 73 -7.64 11.67 -12.13
C ASP A 73 -6.62 10.64 -12.62
N GLY A 74 -6.96 9.36 -12.45
CA GLY A 74 -6.16 8.26 -13.00
C GLY A 74 -6.25 8.25 -14.54
N GLY A 75 -5.11 8.09 -15.20
CA GLY A 75 -5.04 7.92 -16.65
C GLY A 75 -5.47 6.52 -17.09
N ASP A 76 -6.00 6.40 -18.32
CA ASP A 76 -6.53 5.14 -18.88
C ASP A 76 -5.49 4.00 -18.90
N ASP A 77 -4.20 4.34 -19.06
CA ASP A 77 -3.09 3.38 -19.13
C ASP A 77 -2.36 3.17 -17.79
N ASP A 78 -2.75 3.89 -16.73
CA ASP A 78 -2.01 3.91 -15.46
C ASP A 78 -1.92 2.51 -14.83
N ASP A 79 -3.00 1.72 -14.90
CA ASP A 79 -3.04 0.34 -14.41
C ASP A 79 -2.04 -0.56 -15.16
N ILE A 80 -1.94 -0.42 -16.49
CA ILE A 80 -1.04 -1.22 -17.32
C ILE A 80 0.42 -0.86 -17.03
N ILE A 81 0.71 0.44 -16.97
CA ILE A 81 2.05 0.96 -16.67
C ILE A 81 2.46 0.55 -15.26
N ALA A 82 1.55 0.67 -14.30
CA ALA A 82 1.72 0.23 -12.93
C ALA A 82 2.09 -1.25 -12.87
N ASP A 83 1.31 -2.13 -13.51
CA ASP A 83 1.56 -3.56 -13.52
C ASP A 83 2.93 -3.93 -14.08
N ILE A 84 3.33 -3.31 -15.20
CA ILE A 84 4.65 -3.54 -15.80
C ILE A 84 5.77 -3.12 -14.84
N SER A 85 5.60 -1.99 -14.16
CA SER A 85 6.58 -1.47 -13.20
C SER A 85 6.66 -2.31 -11.93
N ASN A 86 5.51 -2.70 -11.36
CA ASN A 86 5.38 -3.45 -10.12
C ASN A 86 5.97 -4.86 -10.24
N ARG A 87 5.82 -5.52 -11.40
CA ARG A 87 6.44 -6.83 -11.67
C ARG A 87 7.97 -6.82 -11.60
N LYS A 88 8.60 -5.65 -11.76
CA LYS A 88 10.07 -5.50 -11.76
C LYS A 88 10.62 -4.89 -10.47
N MET A 89 9.75 -4.49 -9.53
CA MET A 89 10.16 -3.74 -8.34
C MET A 89 10.80 -4.61 -7.25
N ALA A 90 10.42 -5.89 -7.15
CA ALA A 90 10.95 -6.78 -6.12
C ALA A 90 12.04 -7.70 -6.68
N LYS A 91 13.09 -7.92 -5.90
CA LYS A 91 14.08 -9.00 -6.10
C LYS A 91 14.23 -9.77 -4.81
N LEU A 92 14.24 -11.08 -4.89
CA LEU A 92 14.48 -11.98 -3.77
C LEU A 92 15.89 -12.56 -3.87
N TYR A 93 16.65 -12.44 -2.78
CA TYR A 93 17.99 -12.98 -2.66
C TYR A 93 18.01 -14.09 -1.62
N MET A 94 18.66 -15.20 -1.94
CA MET A 94 18.97 -16.26 -0.99
C MET A 94 20.40 -16.07 -0.48
N VAL A 95 20.54 -16.07 0.84
CA VAL A 95 21.85 -16.02 1.53
C VAL A 95 22.08 -17.36 2.22
N SER A 96 23.17 -18.05 1.89
CA SER A 96 23.48 -19.37 2.47
C SER A 96 24.97 -19.58 2.63
N ASP A 97 25.36 -20.22 3.73
CA ASP A 97 26.73 -20.64 4.04
C ASP A 97 26.97 -22.16 3.85
N ALA A 98 25.97 -22.90 3.36
CA ALA A 98 26.01 -24.37 3.23
C ALA A 98 27.17 -24.92 2.37
N SER A 99 27.78 -24.08 1.52
CA SER A 99 28.96 -24.43 0.73
C SER A 99 30.30 -24.30 1.47
N GLY A 100 30.26 -23.98 2.78
CA GLY A 100 31.44 -23.65 3.58
C GLY A 100 31.90 -22.19 3.43
N SER A 101 31.13 -21.37 2.70
CA SER A 101 31.34 -19.92 2.56
C SER A 101 30.00 -19.24 2.30
N MET A 102 29.84 -18.00 2.79
CA MET A 102 28.64 -17.20 2.62
C MET A 102 28.44 -16.82 1.15
N ARG A 103 27.29 -17.18 0.57
CA ARG A 103 26.92 -16.89 -0.82
C ARG A 103 25.58 -16.17 -0.87
N VAL A 104 25.46 -15.26 -1.83
CA VAL A 104 24.21 -14.54 -2.14
C VAL A 104 23.82 -14.83 -3.58
N THR A 105 22.62 -15.35 -3.80
CA THR A 105 22.11 -15.71 -5.13
C THR A 105 20.73 -15.09 -5.35
N VAL A 106 20.48 -14.54 -6.55
CA VAL A 106 19.14 -14.05 -6.93
C VAL A 106 18.24 -15.26 -7.21
N VAL A 107 17.03 -15.27 -6.65
CA VAL A 107 16.09 -16.39 -6.80
C VAL A 107 14.73 -15.98 -7.37
N ALA A 108 14.34 -14.70 -7.29
CA ALA A 108 13.19 -14.12 -7.96
C ALA A 108 13.37 -12.62 -8.19
#